data_AF-A0A3B0QLY8-F1
#
_entry.id   AF-A0A3B0QLY8-F1
#
_cell.length_a   1.000
_cell.length_b   1.000
_cell.length_c   1.000
_cell.angle_alpha   90.00
_cell.angle_beta   90.00
_cell.angle_gamma   90.00
#
_symmetry.space_group_name_H-M   'P 1'
#
loop_
_entity.id
_entity.type
_entity.pdbx_description
1 polymer ?
#
loop_
_entity_poly.entity_id
_entity_poly.type
_entity_poly.pdbx_seq_one_letter_code
_entity_poly.pdbx_strand_id
1 'polypeptide(L)'
;MYVKLTFKTNQMASKIKKKDALDYHEFPNPGKIQVIPTTKHSTQRDLSLAYSPGVAVPCLEIAKNEDDVYKYTAKSNLVAVITNGTAVLGLGNIGPSASKPVMEGKALLFKIFADIDVFDIEVDTNDVDKFVETVKAISPTFGGINLEDIKAPEAFEIERRLKEELNIPVMHDDQHGTAIISAAALKNALEIAKKKPEKVIVVVNGAGAAAISCTRLYKKLGVQSENIIMCDSKGVIRKDR
;
A
#
# COMPACT_ATOMS: atom_id res chain seq x y z
N MET A 1 -36.99 17.53 -7.25
CA MET A 1 -37.04 16.36 -8.16
C MET A 1 -35.94 15.38 -7.70
N TYR A 2 -36.29 14.43 -6.85
CA TYR A 2 -35.34 13.42 -6.34
C TYR A 2 -35.09 12.39 -7.43
N VAL A 3 -33.91 12.41 -8.04
CA VAL A 3 -33.48 11.28 -8.89
C VAL A 3 -33.02 10.18 -7.95
N LYS A 4 -33.92 9.23 -7.67
CA LYS A 4 -33.58 7.98 -7.00
C LYS A 4 -32.81 7.14 -8.02
N LEU A 5 -31.47 7.25 -8.01
CA LEU A 5 -30.58 6.33 -8.70
C LEU A 5 -30.68 4.96 -8.01
N THR A 6 -31.71 4.21 -8.37
CA THR A 6 -31.77 2.77 -8.07
C THR A 6 -30.73 2.12 -8.97
N PHE A 7 -29.51 1.96 -8.46
CA PHE A 7 -28.57 1.01 -9.05
C PHE A 7 -29.21 -0.37 -8.91
N LYS A 8 -29.82 -0.86 -9.99
CA LYS A 8 -29.96 -2.30 -10.18
C LYS A 8 -28.54 -2.82 -10.32
N THR A 9 -27.94 -3.25 -9.21
CA THR A 9 -26.74 -4.06 -9.24
C THR A 9 -27.12 -5.33 -10.00
N ASN A 10 -26.81 -5.35 -11.31
CA ASN A 10 -26.84 -6.57 -12.09
C ASN A 10 -26.09 -7.64 -11.31
N GLN A 11 -26.72 -8.80 -11.17
CA GLN A 11 -26.18 -10.04 -10.63
C GLN A 11 -25.03 -10.57 -11.51
N MET A 12 -23.97 -9.78 -11.68
CA MET A 12 -22.73 -10.15 -12.38
C MET A 12 -21.50 -10.00 -11.47
N ALA A 13 -21.68 -10.00 -10.15
CA ALA A 13 -20.64 -10.49 -9.27
C ALA A 13 -20.70 -12.01 -9.35
N SER A 14 -19.85 -12.60 -10.21
CA SER A 14 -19.46 -14.01 -10.11
C SER A 14 -19.21 -14.31 -8.62
N LYS A 15 -20.06 -15.13 -7.99
CA LYS A 15 -19.82 -15.58 -6.62
C LYS A 15 -18.63 -16.52 -6.67
N ILE A 16 -17.42 -15.97 -6.51
CA ILE A 16 -16.21 -16.76 -6.25
C ILE A 16 -16.56 -17.71 -5.10
N LYS A 17 -16.52 -19.02 -5.35
CA LYS A 17 -16.83 -19.98 -4.29
C LYS A 17 -15.65 -19.98 -3.32
N LYS A 18 -15.95 -20.19 -2.03
CA LYS A 18 -14.91 -20.32 -1.00
C LYS A 18 -13.84 -21.33 -1.39
N LYS A 19 -14.24 -22.46 -2.00
CA LYS A 19 -13.33 -23.49 -2.48
C LYS A 19 -12.37 -22.95 -3.55
N ASP A 20 -12.88 -22.25 -4.55
CA ASP A 20 -12.06 -21.70 -5.64
C ASP A 20 -10.98 -20.74 -5.09
N ALA A 21 -11.34 -19.90 -4.11
CA ALA A 21 -10.40 -18.99 -3.47
C ALA A 21 -9.32 -19.74 -2.66
N LEU A 22 -9.68 -20.79 -1.92
CA LEU A 22 -8.72 -21.59 -1.15
C LEU A 22 -7.81 -22.41 -2.06
N ASP A 23 -8.39 -23.11 -3.02
CA ASP A 23 -7.64 -23.94 -3.97
C ASP A 23 -6.62 -23.08 -4.75
N TYR A 24 -6.97 -21.82 -5.10
CA TYR A 24 -6.05 -20.87 -5.74
C TYR A 24 -4.83 -20.49 -4.88
N HIS A 25 -4.96 -20.49 -3.55
CA HIS A 25 -3.86 -20.16 -2.63
C HIS A 25 -3.07 -21.39 -2.17
N GLU A 26 -3.59 -22.60 -2.38
CA GLU A 26 -2.99 -23.86 -1.92
C GLU A 26 -2.28 -24.61 -3.05
N PHE A 27 -2.85 -24.60 -4.26
CA PHE A 27 -2.39 -25.45 -5.37
C PHE A 27 -1.95 -24.65 -6.60
N PRO A 28 -0.98 -25.18 -7.38
CA PRO A 28 -0.19 -26.39 -7.12
C PRO A 28 0.88 -26.20 -6.03
N ASN A 29 1.24 -24.96 -5.73
CA ASN A 29 2.13 -24.59 -4.64
C ASN A 29 1.46 -23.50 -3.81
N PRO A 30 1.60 -23.51 -2.47
CA PRO A 30 1.00 -22.48 -1.63
C PRO A 30 1.57 -21.08 -1.88
N GLY A 31 0.71 -20.08 -1.73
CA GLY A 31 1.06 -18.66 -1.85
C GLY A 31 1.05 -18.15 -3.31
N LYS A 32 1.32 -16.85 -3.48
CA LYS A 32 1.25 -16.18 -4.79
C LYS A 32 2.57 -15.63 -5.32
N ILE A 33 3.63 -15.73 -4.52
CA ILE A 33 4.94 -15.14 -4.83
C ILE A 33 6.05 -16.18 -4.68
N GLN A 34 7.17 -15.93 -5.35
CA GLN A 34 8.37 -16.74 -5.27
C GLN A 34 9.60 -15.86 -5.53
N VAL A 35 10.76 -16.29 -5.04
CA VAL A 35 12.06 -15.65 -5.34
C VAL A 35 12.76 -16.46 -6.41
N ILE A 36 13.09 -15.80 -7.53
CA ILE A 36 13.81 -16.42 -8.64
C ILE A 36 15.16 -15.72 -8.85
N PRO A 37 16.27 -16.46 -9.04
CA PRO A 37 17.54 -15.85 -9.42
C PRO A 37 17.44 -15.11 -10.77
N THR A 38 18.02 -13.91 -10.84
CA THR A 38 18.04 -13.09 -12.07
C THR A 38 19.33 -13.26 -12.88
N THR A 39 20.34 -13.92 -12.31
CA THR A 39 21.67 -14.10 -12.92
C THR A 39 21.96 -15.57 -13.24
N LYS A 40 22.94 -15.80 -14.13
CA LYS A 40 23.48 -17.14 -14.39
C LYS A 40 24.01 -17.76 -13.09
N HIS A 41 23.82 -19.06 -12.94
CA HIS A 41 24.15 -19.80 -11.71
C HIS A 41 24.48 -21.28 -11.99
N SER A 42 24.80 -21.64 -13.24
CA SER A 42 24.91 -23.04 -13.66
C SER A 42 26.36 -23.56 -13.72
N THR A 43 27.35 -22.67 -13.62
CA THR A 43 28.77 -23.04 -13.68
C THR A 43 29.51 -22.65 -12.40
N GLN A 44 30.69 -23.27 -12.17
CA GLN A 44 31.58 -22.88 -11.07
C GLN A 44 31.92 -21.39 -11.11
N ARG A 45 32.14 -20.84 -12.32
CA ARG A 45 32.41 -19.42 -12.52
C ARG A 45 31.20 -18.56 -12.14
N ASP A 46 30.00 -18.96 -12.51
CA ASP A 46 28.79 -18.21 -12.14
C ASP A 46 28.62 -18.18 -10.61
N LEU A 47 28.79 -19.32 -9.95
CA LEU A 47 28.67 -19.42 -8.49
C LEU A 47 29.78 -18.64 -7.76
N SER A 48 31.00 -18.60 -8.29
CA SER A 48 32.10 -17.83 -7.71
C SER A 48 31.94 -16.32 -7.87
N LEU A 49 31.13 -15.87 -8.85
CA LEU A 49 30.74 -14.47 -9.01
C LEU A 49 29.52 -14.12 -8.16
N ALA A 50 28.51 -14.98 -8.13
CA ALA A 50 27.29 -14.78 -7.36
C ALA A 50 27.52 -14.82 -5.84
N TYR A 51 28.55 -15.55 -5.41
CA TYR A 51 28.93 -15.67 -4.01
C TYR A 51 30.45 -15.53 -3.84
N SER A 52 31.07 -16.33 -2.98
CA SER A 52 32.49 -16.22 -2.70
C SER A 52 33.37 -16.77 -3.84
N PRO A 53 34.48 -16.09 -4.19
CA PRO A 53 34.98 -14.84 -3.61
C PRO A 53 34.46 -13.56 -4.28
N GLY A 54 33.76 -13.66 -5.43
CA GLY A 54 33.40 -12.53 -6.28
C GLY A 54 32.50 -11.49 -5.62
N VAL A 55 31.56 -11.92 -4.77
CA VAL A 55 30.62 -11.04 -4.04
C VAL A 55 31.32 -10.02 -3.14
N ALA A 56 32.58 -10.28 -2.74
CA ALA A 56 33.34 -9.32 -1.94
C ALA A 56 33.58 -7.99 -2.68
N VAL A 57 33.69 -8.02 -4.00
CA VAL A 57 33.95 -6.83 -4.82
C VAL A 57 32.81 -5.80 -4.72
N PRO A 58 31.54 -6.11 -5.04
CA PRO A 58 30.45 -5.15 -4.87
C PRO A 58 30.25 -4.73 -3.40
N CYS A 59 30.49 -5.62 -2.42
CA CYS A 59 30.43 -5.23 -1.01
C CYS A 59 31.45 -4.13 -0.66
N LEU A 60 32.70 -4.25 -1.14
CA LEU A 60 33.74 -3.26 -0.89
C LEU A 60 33.48 -1.94 -1.63
N GLU A 61 32.86 -1.98 -2.81
CA GLU A 61 32.44 -0.74 -3.50
C GLU A 61 31.32 -0.03 -2.75
N ILE A 62 30.30 -0.75 -2.27
CA ILE A 62 29.22 -0.17 -1.46
C ILE A 62 29.77 0.39 -0.13
N ALA A 63 30.76 -0.27 0.49
CA ALA A 63 31.40 0.23 1.70
C ALA A 63 32.18 1.55 1.48
N LYS A 64 32.66 1.81 0.26
CA LYS A 64 33.29 3.09 -0.11
C LYS A 64 32.26 4.17 -0.44
N ASN A 65 31.15 3.77 -1.06
CA ASN A 65 30.07 4.64 -1.50
C ASN A 65 28.71 3.95 -1.34
N GLU A 66 27.96 4.35 -0.32
CA GLU A 66 26.70 3.67 0.06
C GLU A 66 25.68 3.67 -1.08
N ASP A 67 25.63 4.73 -1.92
CA ASP A 67 24.70 4.85 -3.05
C ASP A 67 24.88 3.76 -4.12
N ASP A 68 26.07 3.13 -4.20
CA ASP A 68 26.30 2.01 -5.12
C ASP A 68 25.46 0.78 -4.77
N VAL A 69 24.79 0.76 -3.60
CA VAL A 69 23.78 -0.26 -3.27
C VAL A 69 22.65 -0.30 -4.32
N TYR A 70 22.29 0.85 -4.91
CA TYR A 70 21.26 0.93 -5.95
C TYR A 70 21.74 0.38 -7.30
N LYS A 71 23.06 0.31 -7.51
CA LYS A 71 23.70 -0.18 -8.73
C LYS A 71 23.98 -1.67 -8.69
N TYR A 72 24.42 -2.19 -7.54
CA TYR A 72 24.92 -3.56 -7.42
C TYR A 72 23.94 -4.52 -6.72
N THR A 73 22.75 -4.06 -6.35
CA THR A 73 21.74 -4.89 -5.69
C THR A 73 20.35 -4.65 -6.28
N ALA A 74 19.38 -5.46 -5.87
CA ALA A 74 17.98 -5.28 -6.25
C ALA A 74 17.29 -4.08 -5.59
N LYS A 75 17.95 -3.35 -4.67
CA LYS A 75 17.33 -2.24 -3.89
C LYS A 75 16.64 -1.20 -4.77
N SER A 76 17.15 -0.94 -5.98
CA SER A 76 16.56 0.03 -6.91
C SER A 76 15.17 -0.33 -7.42
N ASN A 77 14.79 -1.61 -7.40
CA ASN A 77 13.47 -2.09 -7.83
C ASN A 77 12.66 -2.76 -6.70
N LEU A 78 13.24 -2.93 -5.51
CA LEU A 78 12.66 -3.70 -4.42
C LEU A 78 11.90 -2.82 -3.44
N VAL A 79 10.61 -3.10 -3.24
CA VAL A 79 9.73 -2.42 -2.28
C VAL A 79 9.32 -3.38 -1.16
N ALA A 80 9.21 -2.87 0.07
CA ALA A 80 8.56 -3.62 1.14
C ALA A 80 7.07 -3.28 1.19
N VAL A 81 6.20 -4.28 1.18
CA VAL A 81 4.79 -4.13 1.58
C VAL A 81 4.69 -4.53 3.05
N ILE A 82 4.46 -3.59 3.94
CA ILE A 82 4.54 -3.80 5.39
C ILE A 82 3.18 -3.56 6.05
N THR A 83 2.78 -4.50 6.90
CA THR A 83 1.55 -4.44 7.69
C THR A 83 1.75 -5.02 9.09
N ASN A 84 0.83 -4.75 10.01
CA ASN A 84 0.65 -5.52 11.24
C ASN A 84 -0.71 -6.24 11.29
N GLY A 85 -1.47 -6.23 10.19
CA GLY A 85 -2.75 -6.93 10.07
C GLY A 85 -3.89 -6.36 10.92
N THR A 86 -3.80 -5.08 11.32
CA THR A 86 -4.77 -4.46 12.24
C THR A 86 -6.01 -3.89 11.55
N ALA A 87 -5.99 -3.71 10.23
CA ALA A 87 -7.12 -3.20 9.46
C ALA A 87 -7.25 -3.89 8.08
N VAL A 88 -7.16 -5.22 8.06
CA VAL A 88 -7.15 -5.99 6.81
C VAL A 88 -8.50 -5.89 6.11
N LEU A 89 -8.56 -5.18 4.98
CA LEU A 89 -9.77 -5.01 4.18
C LEU A 89 -10.96 -4.53 5.06
N GLY A 90 -12.09 -5.24 5.01
CA GLY A 90 -13.24 -5.05 5.91
C GLY A 90 -13.29 -6.03 7.08
N LEU A 91 -12.22 -6.81 7.30
CA LEU A 91 -12.16 -7.86 8.33
C LEU A 91 -11.66 -7.31 9.67
N GLY A 92 -11.04 -6.13 9.67
CA GLY A 92 -10.52 -5.49 10.87
C GLY A 92 -9.19 -6.11 11.32
N ASN A 93 -8.99 -6.17 12.63
CA ASN A 93 -7.77 -6.72 13.21
C ASN A 93 -7.86 -8.25 13.25
N ILE A 94 -7.19 -8.90 12.28
CA ILE A 94 -7.07 -10.35 12.19
C ILE A 94 -5.63 -10.83 12.42
N GLY A 95 -4.71 -9.90 12.67
CA GLY A 95 -3.31 -10.15 12.97
C GLY A 95 -2.44 -10.39 11.73
N PRO A 96 -1.11 -10.37 11.92
CA PRO A 96 -0.11 -10.41 10.84
C PRO A 96 -0.20 -11.69 9.99
N SER A 97 -0.29 -12.88 10.59
CA SER A 97 -0.31 -14.11 9.80
C SER A 97 -1.55 -14.22 8.92
N ALA A 98 -2.70 -13.71 9.37
CA ALA A 98 -3.93 -13.73 8.60
C ALA A 98 -3.98 -12.63 7.52
N SER A 99 -3.16 -11.58 7.63
CA SER A 99 -3.03 -10.55 6.59
C SER A 99 -2.15 -11.00 5.43
N LYS A 100 -1.29 -12.01 5.63
CA LYS A 100 -0.31 -12.48 4.63
C LYS A 100 -0.89 -12.72 3.23
N PRO A 101 -2.06 -13.38 3.04
CA PRO A 101 -2.63 -13.50 1.72
C PRO A 101 -2.93 -12.14 1.06
N VAL A 102 -3.32 -11.11 1.80
CA VAL A 102 -3.55 -9.78 1.20
C VAL A 102 -2.21 -9.16 0.77
N MET A 103 -1.16 -9.30 1.57
CA MET A 103 0.16 -8.72 1.29
C MET A 103 0.85 -9.38 0.09
N GLU A 104 0.82 -10.71 0.00
CA GLU A 104 1.27 -11.43 -1.20
C GLU A 104 0.46 -11.02 -2.44
N GLY A 105 -0.83 -10.73 -2.24
CA GLY A 105 -1.69 -10.20 -3.29
C GLY A 105 -1.20 -8.84 -3.78
N LYS A 106 -0.87 -7.92 -2.86
CA LYS A 106 -0.28 -6.62 -3.19
C LYS A 106 1.04 -6.77 -3.92
N ALA A 107 1.94 -7.63 -3.45
CA ALA A 107 3.19 -7.94 -4.12
C ALA A 107 3.00 -8.41 -5.57
N LEU A 108 2.05 -9.32 -5.81
CA LEU A 108 1.67 -9.76 -7.15
C LEU A 108 1.21 -8.57 -8.02
N LEU A 109 0.38 -7.68 -7.49
CA LEU A 109 -0.12 -6.51 -8.24
C LEU A 109 0.99 -5.53 -8.61
N PHE A 110 1.91 -5.24 -7.67
CA PHE A 110 3.11 -4.43 -7.95
C PHE A 110 3.91 -5.01 -9.11
N LYS A 111 4.12 -6.34 -9.11
CA LYS A 111 4.89 -7.00 -10.14
C LYS A 111 4.19 -6.97 -11.52
N ILE A 112 2.91 -7.34 -11.60
CA ILE A 112 2.24 -7.48 -12.90
C ILE A 112 1.86 -6.14 -13.55
N PHE A 113 1.68 -5.07 -12.76
CA PHE A 113 1.27 -3.76 -13.30
C PHE A 113 2.41 -2.76 -13.43
N ALA A 114 3.50 -2.91 -12.67
CA ALA A 114 4.59 -1.94 -12.65
C ALA A 114 6.00 -2.56 -12.72
N ASP A 115 6.12 -3.89 -12.80
CA ASP A 115 7.39 -4.63 -12.77
C ASP A 115 8.24 -4.35 -11.52
N ILE A 116 7.60 -4.01 -10.40
CA ILE A 116 8.25 -3.76 -9.11
C ILE A 116 8.34 -5.07 -8.33
N ASP A 117 9.54 -5.38 -7.84
CA ASP A 117 9.76 -6.54 -6.97
C ASP A 117 9.36 -6.20 -5.54
N VAL A 118 8.72 -7.13 -4.84
CA VAL A 118 8.19 -6.90 -3.50
C VAL A 118 8.52 -8.04 -2.57
N PHE A 119 8.91 -7.69 -1.33
CA PHE A 119 8.72 -8.57 -0.19
C PHE A 119 7.61 -8.03 0.70
N ASP A 120 6.65 -8.90 1.04
CA ASP A 120 5.69 -8.67 2.09
C ASP A 120 6.31 -8.97 3.46
N ILE A 121 6.08 -8.06 4.41
CA ILE A 121 6.60 -8.13 5.77
C ILE A 121 5.47 -7.88 6.76
N GLU A 122 5.00 -8.95 7.42
CA GLU A 122 4.00 -8.87 8.47
C GLU A 122 4.65 -8.75 9.86
N VAL A 123 4.57 -7.55 10.46
CA VAL A 123 5.16 -7.25 11.76
C VAL A 123 4.17 -7.55 12.88
N ASP A 124 4.52 -8.48 13.78
CA ASP A 124 3.68 -8.85 14.93
C ASP A 124 3.83 -7.86 16.10
N THR A 125 3.36 -6.63 15.89
CA THR A 125 3.26 -5.62 16.95
C THR A 125 2.13 -4.64 16.69
N ASN A 126 1.42 -4.29 17.77
CA ASN A 126 0.47 -3.18 17.80
C ASN A 126 1.09 -1.88 18.35
N ASP A 127 2.32 -1.96 18.86
CA ASP A 127 3.06 -0.83 19.39
C ASP A 127 3.70 -0.03 18.25
N VAL A 128 3.38 1.27 18.18
CA VAL A 128 3.82 2.17 17.11
C VAL A 128 5.33 2.34 17.12
N ASP A 129 5.96 2.48 18.29
CA ASP A 129 7.41 2.68 18.40
C ASP A 129 8.14 1.45 17.88
N LYS A 130 7.75 0.26 18.35
CA LYS A 130 8.34 -1.01 17.89
C LYS A 130 8.13 -1.23 16.41
N PHE A 131 6.95 -0.86 15.86
CA PHE A 131 6.68 -0.97 14.44
C PHE A 131 7.64 -0.09 13.63
N VAL A 132 7.74 1.20 14.01
CA VAL A 132 8.63 2.17 13.34
C VAL A 132 10.10 1.74 13.44
N GLU A 133 10.55 1.33 14.62
CA GLU A 133 11.91 0.82 14.83
C GLU A 133 12.22 -0.41 13.97
N THR A 134 11.26 -1.35 13.86
CA THR A 134 11.40 -2.54 13.03
C THR A 134 11.56 -2.17 11.56
N VAL A 135 10.68 -1.31 11.04
CA VAL A 135 10.73 -0.86 9.64
C VAL A 135 12.04 -0.12 9.34
N LYS A 136 12.51 0.72 10.27
CA LYS A 136 13.80 1.40 10.14
C LYS A 136 14.98 0.45 10.11
N ALA A 137 14.97 -0.57 10.97
CA ALA A 137 16.06 -1.54 11.02
C ALA A 137 16.21 -2.32 9.71
N ILE A 138 15.11 -2.56 8.98
CA ILE A 138 15.13 -3.32 7.72
C ILE A 138 15.16 -2.44 6.46
N SER A 139 15.04 -1.11 6.59
CA SER A 139 15.00 -0.20 5.44
C SER A 139 16.24 -0.22 4.52
N PRO A 140 17.46 -0.59 4.95
CA PRO A 140 18.60 -0.72 4.04
C PRO A 140 18.36 -1.70 2.88
N THR A 141 17.46 -2.68 3.03
CA THR A 141 17.12 -3.64 1.97
C THR A 141 16.29 -3.04 0.83
N PHE A 142 15.46 -2.03 1.10
CA PHE A 142 14.38 -1.62 0.20
C PHE A 142 14.62 -0.26 -0.45
N GLY A 143 14.20 -0.08 -1.70
CA GLY A 143 14.16 1.20 -2.40
C GLY A 143 12.94 2.05 -2.04
N GLY A 144 11.91 1.44 -1.46
CA GLY A 144 10.71 2.12 -0.96
C GLY A 144 9.89 1.25 -0.01
N ILE A 145 9.02 1.89 0.77
CA ILE A 145 8.12 1.24 1.73
C ILE A 145 6.67 1.57 1.37
N ASN A 146 5.86 0.53 1.23
CA ASN A 146 4.41 0.60 1.10
C ASN A 146 3.76 0.08 2.40
N LEU A 147 3.17 0.98 3.18
CA LEU A 147 2.39 0.63 4.38
C LEU A 147 0.97 0.23 3.96
N GLU A 148 0.49 -0.87 4.53
CA GLU A 148 -0.77 -1.51 4.11
C GLU A 148 -1.59 -2.00 5.31
N ASP A 149 -2.90 -1.85 5.28
CA ASP A 149 -3.85 -2.49 6.22
C ASP A 149 -3.53 -2.22 7.72
N ILE A 150 -3.08 -0.99 8.03
CA ILE A 150 -2.81 -0.53 9.40
C ILE A 150 -3.97 0.34 9.89
N LYS A 151 -4.48 0.07 11.09
CA LYS A 151 -5.61 0.82 11.64
C LYS A 151 -5.27 2.29 11.93
N ALA A 152 -6.28 3.15 11.83
CA ALA A 152 -6.23 4.50 12.36
C ALA A 152 -6.58 4.51 13.87
N PRO A 153 -6.03 5.46 14.66
CA PRO A 153 -5.16 6.57 14.25
C PRO A 153 -3.67 6.23 14.10
N GLU A 154 -3.23 5.03 14.50
CA GLU A 154 -1.81 4.65 14.55
C GLU A 154 -1.12 4.73 13.18
N ALA A 155 -1.82 4.36 12.10
CA ALA A 155 -1.35 4.47 10.73
C ALA A 155 -0.81 5.86 10.36
N PHE A 156 -1.41 6.93 10.88
CA PHE A 156 -0.97 8.30 10.59
C PHE A 156 0.37 8.61 11.24
N GLU A 157 0.55 8.19 12.49
CA GLU A 157 1.78 8.45 13.23
C GLU A 157 2.94 7.61 12.70
N ILE A 158 2.67 6.32 12.39
CA ILE A 158 3.63 5.43 11.74
C ILE A 158 4.12 6.03 10.42
N GLU A 159 3.20 6.45 9.54
CA GLU A 159 3.58 7.02 8.25
C GLU A 159 4.35 8.33 8.40
N ARG A 160 3.90 9.23 9.29
CA ARG A 160 4.57 10.52 9.54
C ARG A 160 6.02 10.29 9.98
N ARG A 161 6.23 9.44 10.99
CA ARG A 161 7.55 9.14 11.53
C ARG A 161 8.45 8.46 10.51
N LEU A 162 7.94 7.46 9.79
CA LEU A 162 8.76 6.78 8.78
C LEU A 162 9.16 7.71 7.63
N LYS A 163 8.31 8.67 7.22
CA LYS A 163 8.69 9.71 6.25
C LYS A 163 9.75 10.68 6.76
N GLU A 164 9.75 10.98 8.06
CA GLU A 164 10.73 11.88 8.69
C GLU A 164 12.05 11.16 8.99
N GLU A 165 12.00 9.88 9.32
CA GLU A 165 13.13 9.11 9.85
C GLU A 165 13.86 8.25 8.80
N LEU A 166 13.31 8.11 7.58
CA LEU A 166 13.90 7.32 6.49
C LEU A 166 14.35 8.18 5.29
N ASN A 167 15.40 7.70 4.62
CA ASN A 167 15.93 8.31 3.38
C ASN A 167 15.35 7.68 2.10
N ILE A 168 14.31 6.84 2.23
CA ILE A 168 13.61 6.19 1.11
C ILE A 168 12.13 6.59 1.11
N PRO A 169 11.45 6.59 -0.04
CA PRO A 169 10.04 6.92 -0.11
C PRO A 169 9.18 5.96 0.72
N VAL A 170 8.25 6.54 1.49
CA VAL A 170 7.25 5.83 2.28
C VAL A 170 5.86 6.29 1.86
N MET A 171 4.95 5.37 1.59
CA MET A 171 3.57 5.65 1.24
C MET A 171 2.64 4.68 1.95
N HIS A 172 1.55 5.18 2.52
CA HIS A 172 0.44 4.35 2.96
C HIS A 172 -0.63 4.23 1.86
N ASP A 173 -0.84 3.03 1.31
CA ASP A 173 -1.70 2.86 0.13
C ASP A 173 -3.17 3.15 0.43
N ASP A 174 -3.71 2.62 1.54
CA ASP A 174 -5.11 2.86 1.92
C ASP A 174 -5.45 4.35 2.07
N GLN A 175 -4.45 5.17 2.41
CA GLN A 175 -4.60 6.62 2.51
C GLN A 175 -4.42 7.28 1.15
N HIS A 176 -3.23 7.16 0.57
CA HIS A 176 -2.82 7.97 -0.57
C HIS A 176 -3.28 7.36 -1.89
N GLY A 177 -3.19 6.04 -2.05
CA GLY A 177 -3.67 5.34 -3.24
C GLY A 177 -5.17 5.55 -3.44
N THR A 178 -5.96 5.33 -2.37
CA THR A 178 -7.40 5.61 -2.37
C THR A 178 -7.72 7.06 -2.72
N ALA A 179 -6.98 8.01 -2.14
CA ALA A 179 -7.18 9.43 -2.44
C ALA A 179 -6.92 9.77 -3.90
N ILE A 180 -5.80 9.29 -4.46
CA ILE A 180 -5.40 9.58 -5.85
C ILE A 180 -6.46 9.07 -6.83
N ILE A 181 -6.87 7.80 -6.72
CA ILE A 181 -7.83 7.23 -7.67
C ILE A 181 -9.22 7.88 -7.51
N SER A 182 -9.62 8.17 -6.27
CA SER A 182 -10.92 8.80 -6.00
C SER A 182 -10.96 10.25 -6.47
N ALA A 183 -9.84 10.98 -6.35
CA ALA A 183 -9.72 12.33 -6.87
C ALA A 183 -9.71 12.38 -8.41
N ALA A 184 -9.04 11.41 -9.06
CA ALA A 184 -9.11 11.25 -10.51
C ALA A 184 -10.55 10.96 -10.98
N ALA A 185 -11.26 10.07 -10.29
CA ALA A 185 -12.66 9.79 -10.56
C ALA A 185 -13.56 11.03 -10.37
N LEU A 186 -13.36 11.78 -9.28
CA LEU A 186 -14.09 13.04 -9.05
C LEU A 186 -13.83 14.05 -10.17
N LYS A 187 -12.57 14.24 -10.58
CA LYS A 187 -12.21 15.15 -11.67
C LYS A 187 -12.95 14.81 -12.95
N ASN A 188 -12.95 13.54 -13.36
CA ASN A 188 -13.66 13.08 -14.55
C ASN A 188 -15.19 13.26 -14.41
N ALA A 189 -15.75 12.96 -13.23
CA ALA A 189 -17.18 13.14 -12.97
C ALA A 189 -17.61 14.61 -13.06
N LEU A 190 -16.79 15.53 -12.55
CA LEU A 190 -17.01 16.98 -12.64
C LEU A 190 -16.99 17.45 -14.09
N GLU A 191 -16.03 16.98 -14.89
CA GLU A 191 -15.92 17.30 -16.30
C GLU A 191 -17.16 16.83 -17.10
N ILE A 192 -17.55 15.56 -16.94
CA ILE A 192 -18.74 14.99 -17.59
C ILE A 192 -20.00 15.75 -17.18
N ALA A 193 -20.15 16.07 -15.90
CA ALA A 193 -21.29 16.82 -15.38
C ALA A 193 -21.23 18.32 -15.69
N LYS A 194 -20.13 18.82 -16.28
CA LYS A 194 -19.85 20.24 -16.51
C LYS A 194 -19.99 21.08 -15.25
N LYS A 195 -19.55 20.55 -14.10
CA LYS A 195 -19.59 21.20 -12.80
C LYS A 195 -18.22 21.71 -12.40
N LYS A 196 -18.18 22.90 -11.80
CA LYS A 196 -16.96 23.43 -11.20
C LYS A 196 -16.77 22.84 -9.79
N PRO A 197 -15.55 22.43 -9.39
CA PRO A 197 -15.30 21.84 -8.08
C PRO A 197 -15.68 22.79 -6.94
N GLU A 198 -15.54 24.11 -7.12
CA GLU A 198 -15.90 25.07 -6.06
C GLU A 198 -17.40 25.08 -5.74
N LYS A 199 -18.26 24.58 -6.64
CA LYS A 199 -19.71 24.63 -6.54
C LYS A 199 -20.37 23.33 -6.11
N VAL A 200 -19.60 22.24 -5.97
CA VAL A 200 -20.17 20.94 -5.58
C VAL A 200 -20.20 20.78 -4.09
N ILE A 201 -21.29 20.18 -3.58
CA ILE A 201 -21.40 19.70 -2.22
C ILE A 201 -20.97 18.23 -2.20
N VAL A 202 -19.99 17.90 -1.37
CA VAL A 202 -19.43 16.56 -1.23
C VAL A 202 -19.82 16.01 0.14
N VAL A 203 -20.53 14.89 0.15
CA VAL A 203 -20.83 14.14 1.37
C VAL A 203 -19.89 12.95 1.44
N VAL A 204 -19.10 12.86 2.50
CA VAL A 204 -18.16 11.77 2.77
C VAL A 204 -18.71 10.94 3.92
N ASN A 205 -19.07 9.69 3.65
CA ASN A 205 -19.54 8.77 4.67
C ASN A 205 -18.38 7.87 5.13
N GLY A 206 -17.87 8.13 6.33
CA GLY A 206 -16.64 7.57 6.88
C GLY A 206 -15.65 8.67 7.24
N ALA A 207 -14.96 8.50 8.37
CA ALA A 207 -13.97 9.45 8.89
C ALA A 207 -12.61 8.78 9.21
N GLY A 208 -12.33 7.65 8.54
CA GLY A 208 -11.06 6.94 8.64
C GLY A 208 -9.96 7.54 7.76
N ALA A 209 -8.80 6.86 7.72
CA ALA A 209 -7.60 7.33 7.04
C ALA A 209 -7.81 7.63 5.55
N ALA A 210 -8.46 6.72 4.82
CA ALA A 210 -8.84 6.90 3.43
C ALA A 210 -9.72 8.14 3.21
N ALA A 211 -10.81 8.28 3.99
CA ALA A 211 -11.77 9.37 3.84
C ALA A 211 -11.14 10.75 4.07
N ILE A 212 -10.30 10.86 5.09
CA ILE A 212 -9.55 12.09 5.40
C ILE A 212 -8.59 12.44 4.27
N SER A 213 -7.83 11.44 3.78
CA SER A 213 -6.88 11.63 2.68
C SER A 213 -7.58 12.04 1.36
N CYS A 214 -8.67 11.35 0.98
CA CYS A 214 -9.51 11.71 -0.17
C CYS A 214 -9.99 13.17 -0.08
N THR A 215 -10.53 13.54 1.08
CA THR A 215 -11.06 14.89 1.33
C THR A 215 -9.98 15.96 1.18
N ARG A 216 -8.76 15.71 1.68
CA ARG A 216 -7.62 16.62 1.49
C ARG A 216 -7.29 16.81 0.01
N LEU A 217 -7.32 15.74 -0.79
CA LEU A 217 -7.04 15.84 -2.22
C LEU A 217 -8.18 16.50 -3.00
N TYR A 218 -9.45 16.28 -2.63
CA TYR A 218 -10.59 17.00 -3.20
C TYR A 218 -10.50 18.51 -2.96
N LYS A 219 -10.07 18.92 -1.76
CA LYS A 219 -9.80 20.33 -1.48
C LYS A 219 -8.70 20.88 -2.38
N LYS A 220 -7.62 20.12 -2.62
CA LYS A 220 -6.57 20.51 -3.57
C LYS A 220 -7.08 20.61 -5.02
N LEU A 221 -8.11 19.86 -5.38
CA LEU A 221 -8.80 19.98 -6.67
C LEU A 221 -9.76 21.19 -6.76
N GLY A 222 -9.98 21.93 -5.66
CA GLY A 222 -10.80 23.13 -5.63
C GLY A 222 -12.16 22.98 -4.95
N VAL A 223 -12.47 21.82 -4.36
CA VAL A 223 -13.70 21.67 -3.53
C VAL A 223 -13.58 22.53 -2.29
N GLN A 224 -14.56 23.40 -2.06
CA GLN A 224 -14.56 24.30 -0.91
C GLN A 224 -14.83 23.57 0.40
N SER A 225 -14.18 23.98 1.49
CA SER A 225 -14.24 23.26 2.77
C SER A 225 -15.65 23.28 3.37
N GLU A 226 -16.35 24.40 3.23
CA GLU A 226 -17.74 24.61 3.64
C GLU A 226 -18.73 23.71 2.88
N ASN A 227 -18.34 23.20 1.72
CA ASN A 227 -19.15 22.30 0.90
C ASN A 227 -18.87 20.81 1.19
N ILE A 228 -18.01 20.50 2.16
CA ILE A 228 -17.66 19.13 2.53
C ILE A 228 -18.36 18.77 3.84
N ILE A 229 -19.18 17.73 3.79
CA ILE A 229 -19.89 17.19 4.95
C ILE A 229 -19.34 15.79 5.21
N MET A 230 -18.65 15.61 6.33
CA MET A 230 -18.13 14.30 6.73
C MET A 230 -19.00 13.68 7.82
N CYS A 231 -19.30 12.40 7.68
CA CYS A 231 -20.06 11.61 8.65
C CYS A 231 -19.19 10.47 9.18
N ASP A 232 -19.29 10.18 10.48
CA ASP A 232 -18.78 8.96 11.09
C ASP A 232 -19.94 8.05 11.54
N SER A 233 -19.63 7.00 12.29
CA SER A 233 -20.63 6.04 12.79
C SER A 233 -21.66 6.63 13.75
N LYS A 234 -21.45 7.84 14.30
CA LYS A 234 -22.41 8.52 15.17
C LYS A 234 -23.02 9.78 14.53
N GLY A 235 -22.78 10.02 13.24
CA GLY A 235 -23.44 11.06 12.44
C GLY A 235 -22.47 12.10 11.87
N VAL A 236 -23.00 13.29 11.56
CA VAL A 236 -22.21 14.39 10.97
C VAL A 236 -21.16 14.89 11.97
N ILE A 237 -19.92 15.07 11.52
CA ILE A 237 -18.82 15.66 12.29
C ILE A 237 -18.98 17.18 12.29
N ARG A 238 -18.86 17.81 13.45
CA ARG A 238 -19.06 19.27 13.61
C ARG A 238 -18.04 19.81 14.61
N LYS A 239 -17.90 21.14 14.71
CA LYS A 239 -16.96 21.73 15.69
C LYS A 239 -17.36 21.43 17.15
N ASP A 240 -18.65 21.20 17.40
CA ASP A 240 -19.22 20.82 18.70
C ASP A 240 -19.25 19.30 18.93
N ARG A 241 -18.74 18.50 17.99
CA ARG A 241 -18.72 17.04 18.05
C ARG A 241 -17.59 16.42 17.22
#